data_AF-A0A367FNU5-F1
#
_entry.id   AF-A0A367FNU5-F1
#
_cell.length_a   1.000
_cell.length_b   1.000
_cell.length_c   1.000
_cell.angle_alpha   90.00
_cell.angle_beta   90.00
_cell.angle_gamma   90.00
#
_symmetry.space_group_name_H-M   'P 1'
#
loop_
_entity.id
_entity.type
_entity.pdbx_description
1 polymer ?
#
loop_
_entity_poly.entity_id
_entity_poly.type
_entity_poly.pdbx_seq_one_letter_code
_entity_poly.pdbx_strand_id
1 'polypeptide(L)'
;MQSRNPVLSKLGRNNRQSGAGYGVSPQYLQDMYNAPAYAPPTAARPMTIDDVVVRGFITLGTLVVAAAAAWYLNLGWGIAAPAAIVGLILGLIVSFRQSTNPALILGYSVAYGIAIGVISKMYNYLYEGIVFQAVLGTMVAFAGVLAVYALKVFRPTPKFTKFVVAAGFAAVGLMLLNWIVSIFTHGDLGLRSDSPIGWIFSVAMILLGCFFLLLDFDSIEQGVRAGVPEKYSWLMAFGLTVSLVWLYLEILRFISYFFNND
;
A
#
# COMPACT_ATOMS: atom_id res chain seq x y z
N MET A 1 30.02 -17.50 -51.47
CA MET A 1 28.70 -17.69 -50.82
C MET A 1 28.09 -16.31 -50.57
N GLN A 2 27.07 -15.91 -51.34
CA GLN A 2 26.42 -14.61 -51.18
C GLN A 2 25.46 -14.66 -49.99
N SER A 3 25.73 -13.87 -48.94
CA SER A 3 24.83 -13.75 -47.80
C SER A 3 23.56 -13.00 -48.24
N ARG A 4 22.38 -13.60 -48.02
CA ARG A 4 21.05 -13.02 -48.29
C ARG A 4 20.61 -11.99 -47.23
N ASN A 5 21.51 -11.51 -46.38
CA ASN A 5 21.17 -10.55 -45.32
C ASN A 5 21.10 -9.11 -45.89
N PRO A 6 19.93 -8.46 -45.89
CA PRO A 6 19.74 -7.12 -46.46
C PRO A 6 20.46 -6.00 -45.68
N VAL A 7 20.90 -6.28 -44.45
CA VAL A 7 21.71 -5.34 -43.66
C VAL A 7 23.17 -5.34 -44.15
N LEU A 8 23.72 -6.52 -44.46
CA LEU A 8 25.09 -6.67 -44.94
C LEU A 8 25.26 -6.16 -46.38
N SER A 9 24.21 -6.22 -47.20
CA SER A 9 24.24 -5.64 -48.55
C SER A 9 24.23 -4.10 -48.53
N LYS A 10 23.62 -3.47 -47.52
CA LYS A 10 23.66 -2.01 -47.32
C LYS A 10 25.03 -1.53 -46.82
N LEU A 11 25.65 -2.27 -45.90
CA LEU A 11 27.01 -1.99 -45.43
C LEU A 11 28.08 -2.18 -46.54
N GLY A 12 27.94 -3.20 -47.38
CA GLY A 12 28.86 -3.45 -48.49
C GLY A 12 28.74 -2.46 -49.65
N ARG A 13 27.59 -1.78 -49.81
CA ARG A 13 27.35 -0.81 -50.88
C ARG A 13 27.86 0.59 -50.55
N ASN A 14 27.83 0.98 -49.27
CA ASN A 14 28.41 2.24 -48.81
C ASN A 14 29.94 2.22 -48.71
N ASN A 15 30.56 1.03 -48.71
CA ASN A 15 32.02 0.90 -48.55
C ASN A 15 32.79 0.76 -49.87
N ARG A 16 32.14 0.91 -51.03
CA ARG A 16 32.81 0.90 -52.35
C ARG A 16 33.06 2.29 -52.94
N GLN A 17 32.67 3.36 -52.23
CA GLN A 17 33.00 4.74 -52.60
C GLN A 17 33.99 5.40 -51.63
N SER A 18 34.64 4.61 -50.78
CA SER A 18 35.57 5.11 -49.76
C SER A 18 36.91 4.37 -49.86
N GLY A 19 37.47 4.33 -51.07
CA GLY A 19 38.86 3.99 -51.28
C GLY A 19 39.72 5.24 -51.23
N ALA A 20 40.07 5.73 -50.04
CA ALA A 20 41.26 6.56 -49.77
C ALA A 20 41.27 7.07 -48.32
N GLY A 21 42.38 6.83 -47.61
CA GLY A 21 42.83 7.65 -46.50
C GLY A 21 42.17 7.39 -45.14
N TYR A 22 42.91 6.74 -44.25
CA TYR A 22 42.75 6.93 -42.81
C TYR A 22 43.08 8.39 -42.48
N GLY A 23 42.08 9.26 -42.54
CA GLY A 23 42.16 10.64 -42.11
C GLY A 23 40.84 10.97 -41.42
N VAL A 24 40.87 11.10 -40.10
CA VAL A 24 39.74 11.68 -39.37
C VAL A 24 39.56 13.10 -39.91
N SER A 25 38.48 13.36 -40.63
CA SER A 25 38.26 14.67 -41.23
C SER A 25 37.98 15.70 -40.13
N PRO A 26 38.37 16.98 -40.30
CA PRO A 26 38.09 18.03 -39.32
C PRO A 26 36.59 18.16 -39.01
N GLN A 27 35.72 17.86 -39.99
CA GLN A 27 34.27 17.88 -39.82
C GLN A 27 33.79 16.80 -38.87
N TYR A 28 34.38 15.60 -38.92
CA TYR A 28 33.97 14.50 -38.04
C TYR A 28 34.39 14.75 -36.59
N LEU A 29 35.54 15.42 -36.38
CA LEU A 29 35.96 15.89 -35.06
C LEU A 29 35.06 17.00 -34.52
N GLN A 30 34.64 17.93 -35.39
CA GLN A 30 33.71 19.00 -35.03
C GLN A 30 32.35 18.44 -34.60
N ASP A 31 31.85 17.42 -35.31
CA ASP A 31 30.58 16.75 -34.95
C ASP A 31 30.68 15.97 -33.64
N MET A 32 31.83 15.36 -33.35
CA MET A 32 32.07 14.71 -32.05
C MET A 32 32.19 15.72 -30.90
N TYR A 33 32.75 16.92 -31.16
CA TYR A 33 32.87 17.98 -30.16
C TYR A 33 31.53 18.71 -29.92
N ASN A 34 30.70 18.82 -30.96
CA ASN A 34 29.37 19.39 -30.90
C ASN A 34 28.29 18.40 -30.43
N ALA A 35 28.65 17.11 -30.27
CA ALA A 35 27.74 16.13 -29.71
C ALA A 35 27.37 16.54 -28.27
N PRO A 36 26.08 16.55 -27.90
CA PRO A 36 25.67 16.88 -26.55
C PRO A 36 26.38 15.96 -25.56
N ALA A 37 26.96 16.52 -24.50
CA ALA A 37 27.45 15.72 -23.38
C ALA A 37 26.31 14.80 -22.92
N TYR A 38 26.60 13.50 -22.77
CA TYR A 38 25.63 12.52 -22.34
C TYR A 38 24.94 13.01 -21.04
N ALA A 39 23.70 13.46 -21.16
CA ALA A 39 22.87 13.76 -20.01
C ALA A 39 22.32 12.41 -19.52
N PRO A 40 22.77 11.89 -18.37
CA PRO A 40 22.18 10.67 -17.83
C PRO A 40 20.66 10.90 -17.71
N PRO A 41 19.81 9.93 -18.11
CA PRO A 41 18.37 10.05 -17.89
C PRO A 41 18.18 10.36 -16.41
N THR A 42 17.52 11.48 -16.11
CA THR A 42 17.38 12.08 -14.78
C THR A 42 17.33 10.98 -13.73
N ALA A 43 18.45 10.72 -13.06
CA ALA A 43 18.53 9.59 -12.13
C ALA A 43 17.47 9.90 -11.07
N ALA A 44 16.40 9.09 -11.05
CA ALA A 44 15.29 9.33 -10.16
C ALA A 44 15.85 9.42 -8.74
N ARG A 45 15.63 10.56 -8.07
CA ARG A 45 16.16 10.81 -6.74
C ARG A 45 15.85 9.61 -5.84
N PRO A 46 16.80 9.14 -5.01
CA PRO A 46 16.52 8.06 -4.07
C PRO A 46 15.43 8.47 -3.09
N MET A 47 14.60 7.50 -2.72
CA MET A 47 13.55 7.63 -1.71
C MET A 47 14.14 7.97 -0.35
N THR A 48 13.50 8.89 0.37
CA THR A 48 13.82 9.22 1.76
C THR A 48 12.66 8.85 2.70
N ILE A 49 12.94 8.80 4.00
CA ILE A 49 11.89 8.59 5.02
C ILE A 49 10.89 9.75 4.98
N ASP A 50 11.36 10.98 4.82
CA ASP A 50 10.51 12.18 4.76
C ASP A 50 9.50 12.09 3.61
N ASP A 51 9.91 11.55 2.45
CA ASP A 51 9.00 11.34 1.32
C ASP A 51 7.85 10.37 1.68
N VAL A 52 8.15 9.31 2.42
CA VAL A 52 7.15 8.34 2.86
C VAL A 52 6.23 8.95 3.91
N VAL A 53 6.78 9.71 4.86
CA VAL A 53 6.00 10.37 5.91
C VAL A 53 5.02 11.37 5.30
N VAL A 54 5.49 12.25 4.41
CA VAL A 54 4.64 13.24 3.73
C VAL A 54 3.55 12.54 2.91
N ARG A 55 3.89 11.53 2.11
CA ARG A 55 2.91 10.80 1.30
C ARG A 55 1.93 10.01 2.17
N GLY A 56 2.39 9.47 3.31
CA GLY A 56 1.55 8.82 4.31
C GLY A 56 0.51 9.77 4.91
N PHE A 57 0.91 10.99 5.26
CA PHE A 57 -0.03 12.02 5.72
C PHE A 57 -1.01 12.42 4.63
N ILE A 58 -0.58 12.51 3.37
CA ILE A 58 -1.48 12.81 2.25
C ILE A 58 -2.49 11.67 2.05
N THR A 59 -2.06 10.41 2.04
CA THR A 59 -2.93 9.26 1.80
C THR A 59 -3.91 9.03 2.96
N LEU A 60 -3.45 9.09 4.21
CA LEU A 60 -4.30 9.00 5.40
C LEU A 60 -5.20 10.22 5.54
N GLY A 61 -4.66 11.43 5.33
CA GLY A 61 -5.44 12.66 5.39
C GLY A 61 -6.57 12.67 4.37
N THR A 62 -6.30 12.22 3.15
CA THR A 62 -7.34 12.05 2.11
C THR A 62 -8.40 11.06 2.54
N LEU A 63 -8.00 9.93 3.15
CA LEU A 63 -8.92 8.93 3.67
C LEU A 63 -9.79 9.48 4.79
N VAL A 64 -9.20 10.18 5.76
CA VAL A 64 -9.91 10.80 6.90
C VAL A 64 -10.88 11.88 6.41
N VAL A 65 -10.46 12.74 5.48
CA VAL A 65 -11.34 13.77 4.89
C VAL A 65 -12.52 13.11 4.17
N ALA A 66 -12.29 12.05 3.39
CA ALA A 66 -13.35 11.31 2.73
C ALA A 66 -14.31 10.62 3.73
N ALA A 67 -13.78 10.06 4.81
CA ALA A 67 -14.57 9.45 5.88
C ALA A 67 -15.42 10.50 6.62
N ALA A 68 -14.84 11.65 6.96
CA ALA A 68 -15.53 12.76 7.60
C ALA A 68 -16.62 13.35 6.69
N ALA A 69 -16.34 13.49 5.39
CA ALA A 69 -17.33 13.92 4.41
C ALA A 69 -18.49 12.92 4.32
N ALA A 70 -18.20 11.62 4.24
CA ALA A 70 -19.23 10.58 4.23
C ALA A 70 -20.10 10.60 5.49
N TRP A 71 -19.48 10.84 6.65
CA TRP A 71 -20.18 10.99 7.91
C TRP A 71 -21.09 12.21 7.93
N TYR A 72 -20.56 13.39 7.59
CA TYR A 72 -21.29 14.66 7.62
C TYR A 72 -22.46 14.67 6.65
N LEU A 73 -22.26 14.13 5.44
CA LEU A 73 -23.28 14.04 4.40
C LEU A 73 -24.30 12.92 4.64
N ASN A 74 -24.20 12.16 5.75
CA ASN A 74 -25.10 11.05 6.06
C ASN A 74 -25.19 10.03 4.91
N LEU A 75 -24.06 9.68 4.29
CA LEU A 75 -24.07 8.70 3.21
C LEU A 75 -24.51 7.33 3.75
N GLY A 76 -25.43 6.68 3.03
CA GLY A 76 -25.94 5.36 3.37
C GLY A 76 -25.15 4.23 2.73
N TRP A 77 -25.54 2.99 3.05
CA TRP A 77 -24.95 1.76 2.49
C TRP A 77 -25.01 1.69 0.96
N GLY A 78 -25.98 2.35 0.31
CA GLY A 78 -26.09 2.44 -1.14
C GLY A 78 -24.89 3.10 -1.83
N ILE A 79 -24.13 3.95 -1.14
CA ILE A 79 -22.89 4.55 -1.63
C ILE A 79 -21.66 3.87 -1.00
N ALA A 80 -21.75 3.49 0.27
CA ALA A 80 -20.63 2.86 0.98
C ALA A 80 -20.24 1.49 0.38
N ALA A 81 -21.21 0.66 0.00
CA ALA A 81 -20.95 -0.64 -0.59
C ALA A 81 -20.19 -0.55 -1.94
N PRO A 82 -20.65 0.22 -2.95
CA PRO A 82 -19.87 0.38 -4.19
C PRO A 82 -18.53 1.07 -3.94
N ALA A 83 -18.45 2.04 -3.01
CA ALA A 83 -17.18 2.67 -2.64
C ALA A 83 -16.20 1.66 -2.03
N ALA A 84 -16.67 0.75 -1.16
CA ALA A 84 -15.86 -0.33 -0.59
C ALA A 84 -15.35 -1.28 -1.68
N ILE A 85 -16.19 -1.64 -2.65
CA ILE A 85 -15.80 -2.50 -3.79
C ILE A 85 -14.76 -1.81 -4.66
N VAL A 86 -14.99 -0.54 -5.04
CA VAL A 86 -14.04 0.24 -5.83
C VAL A 86 -12.72 0.39 -5.08
N GLY A 87 -12.76 0.70 -3.79
CA GLY A 87 -11.60 0.74 -2.92
C GLY A 87 -10.86 -0.61 -2.91
N LEU A 88 -11.56 -1.72 -2.68
CA LEU A 88 -10.95 -3.05 -2.70
C LEU A 88 -10.26 -3.33 -4.04
N ILE A 89 -10.91 -3.05 -5.17
CA ILE A 89 -10.35 -3.26 -6.51
C ILE A 89 -9.10 -2.39 -6.71
N LEU A 90 -9.15 -1.09 -6.38
CA LEU A 90 -7.99 -0.20 -6.48
C LEU A 90 -6.85 -0.68 -5.58
N GLY A 91 -7.16 -1.11 -4.35
CA GLY A 91 -6.16 -1.64 -3.43
C GLY A 91 -5.50 -2.91 -3.96
N LEU A 92 -6.28 -3.81 -4.57
CA LEU A 92 -5.75 -5.01 -5.23
C LEU A 92 -4.89 -4.66 -6.46
N ILE A 93 -5.32 -3.70 -7.28
CA ILE A 93 -4.53 -3.22 -8.43
C ILE A 93 -3.18 -2.66 -7.96
N VAL A 94 -3.18 -1.79 -6.94
CA VAL A 94 -1.95 -1.22 -6.38
C VAL A 94 -1.06 -2.32 -5.82
N SER A 95 -1.62 -3.27 -5.06
CA SER A 95 -0.89 -4.37 -4.42
C SER A 95 -0.28 -5.34 -5.42
N PHE A 96 -1.05 -5.82 -6.40
CA PHE A 96 -0.55 -6.80 -7.37
C PHE A 96 0.33 -6.20 -8.45
N ARG A 97 0.06 -4.96 -8.88
CA ARG A 97 0.89 -4.28 -9.88
C ARG A 97 2.06 -3.53 -9.27
N GLN A 98 2.17 -3.48 -7.93
CA GLN A 98 3.15 -2.67 -7.21
C GLN A 98 3.18 -1.23 -7.76
N SER A 99 1.99 -0.68 -8.00
CA SER A 99 1.82 0.57 -8.72
C SER A 99 2.25 1.75 -7.85
N THR A 100 3.06 2.64 -8.42
CA THR A 100 3.52 3.87 -7.77
C THR A 100 2.72 5.10 -8.20
N ASN A 101 1.59 4.88 -8.89
CA ASN A 101 0.73 5.96 -9.38
C ASN A 101 -0.07 6.61 -8.23
N PRO A 102 0.15 7.91 -7.93
CA PRO A 102 -0.54 8.59 -6.85
C PRO A 102 -2.05 8.63 -7.03
N ALA A 103 -2.55 8.74 -8.26
CA ALA A 103 -3.98 8.84 -8.54
C ALA A 103 -4.73 7.56 -8.14
N LEU A 104 -4.12 6.38 -8.33
CA LEU A 104 -4.72 5.11 -7.91
C LEU A 104 -4.77 4.98 -6.39
N ILE A 105 -3.70 5.42 -5.72
CA ILE A 105 -3.57 5.35 -4.26
C ILE A 105 -4.51 6.34 -3.57
N LEU A 106 -4.60 7.57 -4.08
CA LEU A 106 -5.55 8.56 -3.57
C LEU A 106 -7.00 8.19 -3.91
N GLY A 107 -7.24 7.62 -5.09
CA GLY A 107 -8.53 7.05 -5.45
C GLY A 107 -8.97 5.96 -4.48
N TYR A 108 -8.03 5.07 -4.09
CA TYR A 108 -8.25 4.10 -3.02
C TYR A 108 -8.60 4.79 -1.71
N SER A 109 -7.79 5.76 -1.26
CA SER A 109 -8.02 6.48 0.00
C SER A 109 -9.40 7.13 0.05
N VAL A 110 -9.86 7.75 -1.04
CA VAL A 110 -11.19 8.36 -1.11
C VAL A 110 -12.29 7.29 -1.04
N ALA A 111 -12.22 6.28 -1.90
CA ALA A 111 -13.26 5.25 -1.99
C ALA A 111 -13.39 4.45 -0.68
N TYR A 112 -12.24 4.01 -0.14
CA TYR A 112 -12.19 3.26 1.11
C TYR A 112 -12.49 4.16 2.33
N GLY A 113 -12.09 5.43 2.30
CA GLY A 113 -12.46 6.42 3.31
C GLY A 113 -13.97 6.62 3.42
N ILE A 114 -14.68 6.72 2.29
CA ILE A 114 -16.15 6.79 2.27
C ILE A 114 -16.76 5.54 2.94
N ALA A 115 -16.29 4.35 2.58
CA ALA A 115 -16.78 3.11 3.16
C ALA A 115 -16.57 3.06 4.69
N ILE A 116 -15.36 3.38 5.15
CA ILE A 116 -15.03 3.42 6.57
C ILE A 116 -15.84 4.49 7.30
N GLY A 117 -16.06 5.66 6.70
CA GLY A 117 -16.84 6.74 7.30
C GLY A 117 -18.27 6.30 7.61
N VAL A 118 -18.92 5.59 6.68
CA VAL A 118 -20.26 5.02 6.89
C VAL A 118 -20.25 3.90 7.92
N ILE A 119 -19.27 2.98 7.87
CA ILE A 119 -19.12 1.92 8.89
C ILE A 119 -18.95 2.53 10.28
N SER A 120 -18.06 3.50 10.42
CA SER A 120 -17.76 4.17 11.69
C SER A 120 -19.00 4.87 12.24
N LYS A 121 -19.78 5.52 11.37
CA LYS A 121 -21.02 6.17 11.76
C LYS A 121 -22.07 5.17 12.26
N MET A 122 -22.18 4.03 11.59
CA MET A 122 -23.08 2.96 12.02
C MET A 122 -22.70 2.42 13.40
N TYR A 123 -21.40 2.18 13.63
CA TYR A 123 -20.91 1.78 14.96
C TYR A 123 -21.19 2.85 16.00
N ASN A 124 -21.01 4.13 15.67
CA ASN A 124 -21.27 5.22 16.61
C ASN A 124 -22.76 5.45 16.91
N TYR A 125 -23.66 5.05 16.01
CA TYR A 125 -25.10 5.08 16.27
C TYR A 125 -25.50 4.04 17.31
N LEU A 126 -24.83 2.89 17.32
CA LEU A 126 -25.06 1.81 18.29
C LEU A 126 -24.29 2.05 19.60
N TYR A 127 -23.07 2.59 19.50
CA TYR A 127 -22.13 2.77 20.60
C TYR A 127 -21.53 4.17 20.55
N GLU A 128 -22.14 5.10 21.28
CA GLU A 128 -21.71 6.50 21.25
C GLU A 128 -20.25 6.66 21.71
N GLY A 129 -19.44 7.36 20.92
CA GLY A 129 -18.04 7.66 21.27
C GLY A 129 -17.03 6.54 20.95
N ILE A 130 -17.49 5.36 20.48
CA ILE A 130 -16.61 4.23 20.15
C ILE A 130 -15.56 4.58 19.09
N VAL A 131 -15.92 5.43 18.14
CA VAL A 131 -15.04 5.83 17.03
C VAL A 131 -13.85 6.62 17.55
N PHE A 132 -14.08 7.53 18.50
CA PHE A 132 -13.00 8.29 19.11
C PHE A 132 -12.03 7.38 19.87
N GLN A 133 -12.55 6.41 20.64
CA GLN A 133 -11.72 5.42 21.33
C GLN A 133 -10.92 4.54 20.35
N ALA A 134 -11.53 4.12 19.24
CA ALA A 134 -10.85 3.34 18.22
C ALA A 134 -9.72 4.11 17.52
N VAL A 135 -9.94 5.39 17.23
CA VAL A 135 -8.90 6.29 16.69
C VAL A 135 -7.75 6.45 17.70
N LEU A 136 -8.06 6.72 18.97
CA LEU A 136 -7.05 6.79 20.03
C LEU A 136 -6.26 5.47 20.15
N GLY A 137 -6.96 4.33 20.17
CA GLY A 137 -6.35 3.01 20.25
C GLY A 137 -5.41 2.74 19.07
N THR A 138 -5.80 3.14 17.86
CA THR A 138 -4.98 3.00 16.66
C THR A 138 -3.73 3.88 16.72
N MET A 139 -3.87 5.14 17.20
CA MET A 139 -2.72 6.03 17.39
C MET A 139 -1.75 5.51 18.45
N VAL A 140 -2.25 4.97 19.57
CA VAL A 140 -1.41 4.37 20.61
C VAL A 140 -0.71 3.11 20.10
N ALA A 141 -1.42 2.24 19.39
CA ALA A 141 -0.83 1.04 18.80
C ALA A 141 0.23 1.38 17.74
N PHE A 142 -0.06 2.33 16.85
CA PHE A 142 0.91 2.83 15.87
C PHE A 142 2.15 3.42 16.53
N ALA A 143 1.98 4.30 17.53
CA ALA A 143 3.08 4.89 18.27
C ALA A 143 3.90 3.83 19.03
N GLY A 144 3.23 2.83 19.60
CA GLY A 144 3.88 1.70 20.28
C GLY A 144 4.76 0.88 19.33
N VAL A 145 4.21 0.48 18.16
CA VAL A 145 4.99 -0.27 17.16
C VAL A 145 6.12 0.59 16.59
N LEU A 146 5.86 1.87 16.31
CA LEU A 146 6.88 2.82 15.85
C LEU A 146 8.00 2.95 16.88
N ALA A 147 7.69 3.05 18.18
CA ALA A 147 8.67 3.14 19.25
C ALA A 147 9.52 1.86 19.33
N VAL A 148 8.89 0.67 19.30
CA VAL A 148 9.62 -0.61 19.31
C VAL A 148 10.58 -0.70 18.12
N TYR A 149 10.13 -0.28 16.93
CA TYR A 149 10.94 -0.30 15.71
C TYR A 149 12.06 0.74 15.76
N ALA A 150 11.76 1.99 16.12
CA ALA A 150 12.72 3.10 16.19
C ALA A 150 13.82 2.85 17.23
N LEU A 151 13.46 2.25 18.38
CA LEU A 151 14.41 1.85 19.42
C LEU A 151 15.24 0.62 19.01
N LYS A 152 14.99 0.03 17.83
CA LYS A 152 15.68 -1.16 17.31
C LYS A 152 15.62 -2.35 18.28
N VAL A 153 14.61 -2.40 19.15
CA VAL A 153 14.38 -3.47 20.12
C VAL A 153 14.07 -4.78 19.39
N PHE A 154 13.31 -4.68 18.29
CA PHE A 154 12.95 -5.82 17.45
C PHE A 154 13.22 -5.49 15.99
N ARG A 155 13.90 -6.41 15.29
CA ARG A 155 14.07 -6.35 13.83
C ARG A 155 13.43 -7.59 13.21
N PRO A 156 12.45 -7.42 12.31
CA PRO A 156 11.83 -8.57 11.67
C PRO A 156 12.86 -9.31 10.81
N THR A 157 12.87 -10.64 10.94
CA THR A 157 13.72 -11.51 10.12
C THR A 157 12.97 -11.97 8.89
N PRO A 158 13.64 -12.39 7.80
CA PRO A 158 12.95 -12.92 6.61
C PRO A 158 12.00 -14.09 6.91
N LYS A 159 12.28 -14.89 7.95
CA LYS A 159 11.39 -15.97 8.41
C LYS A 159 10.13 -15.40 9.07
N PHE A 160 10.28 -14.38 9.91
CA PHE A 160 9.16 -13.68 10.55
C PHE A 160 8.25 -13.01 9.51
N THR A 161 8.81 -12.32 8.52
CA THR A 161 8.03 -11.71 7.43
C THR A 161 7.17 -12.75 6.70
N LYS A 162 7.76 -13.90 6.33
CA LYS A 162 7.01 -15.00 5.69
C LYS A 162 5.90 -15.55 6.58
N PHE A 163 6.16 -15.69 7.88
CA PHE A 163 5.16 -16.14 8.85
C PHE A 163 3.99 -15.15 8.95
N VAL A 164 4.26 -13.86 9.11
CA VAL A 164 3.22 -12.82 9.23
C VAL A 164 2.41 -12.71 7.95
N VAL A 165 3.05 -12.77 6.77
CA VAL A 165 2.34 -12.77 5.48
C VAL A 165 1.44 -14.01 5.36
N ALA A 166 1.92 -15.21 5.74
CA ALA A 166 1.13 -16.42 5.75
C ALA A 166 -0.05 -16.33 6.75
N ALA A 167 0.17 -15.76 7.93
CA ALA A 167 -0.87 -15.48 8.91
C ALA A 167 -1.91 -14.48 8.37
N GLY A 168 -1.47 -13.48 7.60
CA GLY A 168 -2.31 -12.57 6.83
C GLY A 168 -3.27 -13.28 5.89
N PHE A 169 -2.72 -14.15 5.03
CA PHE A 169 -3.54 -14.95 4.11
C PHE A 169 -4.49 -15.90 4.85
N ALA A 170 -4.02 -16.54 5.92
CA ALA A 170 -4.87 -17.39 6.75
C ALA A 170 -6.02 -16.60 7.39
N ALA A 171 -5.74 -15.41 7.92
CA ALA A 171 -6.74 -14.55 8.51
C ALA A 171 -7.80 -14.11 7.49
N VAL A 172 -7.39 -13.64 6.31
CA VAL A 172 -8.33 -13.31 5.22
C VAL A 172 -9.14 -14.55 4.81
N GLY A 173 -8.50 -15.72 4.66
CA GLY A 173 -9.19 -16.97 4.34
C GLY A 173 -10.24 -17.36 5.38
N LEU A 174 -9.94 -17.21 6.67
CA LEU A 174 -10.90 -17.45 7.76
C LEU A 174 -12.06 -16.45 7.72
N MET A 175 -11.80 -15.17 7.45
CA MET A 175 -12.86 -14.17 7.30
C MET A 175 -13.76 -14.44 6.10
N LEU A 176 -13.21 -14.92 4.98
CA LEU A 176 -13.99 -15.31 3.82
C LEU A 176 -14.81 -16.56 4.09
N LEU A 177 -14.25 -17.56 4.77
CA LEU A 177 -14.97 -18.76 5.16
C LEU A 177 -16.14 -18.43 6.09
N ASN A 178 -15.88 -17.59 7.10
CA ASN A 178 -16.88 -17.04 8.01
C ASN A 178 -18.03 -16.35 7.25
N TRP A 179 -17.68 -15.47 6.30
CA TRP A 179 -18.68 -14.81 5.45
C TRP A 179 -19.49 -15.81 4.59
N ILE A 180 -18.85 -16.79 3.97
CA ILE A 180 -19.54 -17.82 3.17
C ILE A 180 -20.49 -18.64 4.05
N VAL A 181 -20.03 -19.09 5.22
CA VAL A 181 -20.84 -19.86 6.18
C VAL A 181 -22.07 -19.04 6.60
N SER A 182 -21.91 -17.75 6.88
CA SER A 182 -23.02 -16.86 7.28
C SER A 182 -24.14 -16.74 6.23
N ILE A 183 -23.89 -17.10 4.95
CA ILE A 183 -24.91 -17.12 3.89
C ILE A 183 -25.74 -18.41 3.94
N PHE A 184 -25.14 -19.53 4.34
CA PHE A 184 -25.78 -20.85 4.32
C PHE A 184 -26.38 -21.25 5.66
N THR A 185 -25.88 -20.70 6.77
CA THR A 185 -26.37 -20.99 8.12
C THR A 185 -26.93 -19.74 8.80
N HIS A 186 -27.99 -19.90 9.59
CA HIS A 186 -28.57 -18.81 10.41
C HIS A 186 -27.65 -18.33 11.55
N GLY A 187 -26.42 -18.83 11.60
CA GLY A 187 -25.38 -18.47 12.56
C GLY A 187 -24.02 -18.41 11.87
N ASP A 188 -23.15 -17.53 12.36
CA ASP A 188 -21.77 -17.41 11.94
C ASP A 188 -20.86 -18.38 12.71
N LEU A 189 -19.59 -18.55 12.30
CA LEU A 189 -18.58 -19.34 13.03
C LEU A 189 -18.22 -18.78 14.43
N GLY A 190 -18.90 -17.73 14.89
CA GLY A 190 -18.63 -17.05 16.16
C GLY A 190 -17.33 -16.23 16.17
N LEU A 191 -16.61 -16.14 15.04
CA LEU A 191 -15.34 -15.42 14.96
C LEU A 191 -15.52 -13.90 14.99
N ARG A 192 -16.72 -13.41 14.65
CA ARG A 192 -17.06 -11.98 14.63
C ARG A 192 -18.26 -11.62 15.51
N SER A 193 -18.64 -12.51 16.40
CA SER A 193 -19.67 -12.26 17.40
C SER A 193 -19.07 -11.90 18.75
N ASP A 194 -19.87 -11.28 19.60
CA ASP A 194 -19.55 -11.09 21.01
C ASP A 194 -19.56 -12.46 21.73
N SER A 195 -18.42 -13.13 21.69
CA SER A 195 -18.17 -14.42 22.32
C SER A 195 -16.70 -14.53 22.70
N PRO A 196 -16.33 -15.38 23.68
CA PRO A 196 -14.93 -15.58 24.05
C PRO A 196 -14.02 -15.93 22.86
N ILE A 197 -14.54 -16.69 21.89
CA ILE A 197 -13.82 -17.03 20.65
C ILE A 197 -13.63 -15.80 19.77
N GLY A 198 -14.67 -14.97 19.60
CA GLY A 198 -14.60 -13.71 18.84
C GLY A 198 -13.66 -12.68 19.45
N TRP A 199 -13.55 -12.62 20.78
CA TRP A 199 -12.61 -11.76 21.49
C TRP A 199 -11.16 -12.18 21.23
N ILE A 200 -10.85 -13.47 21.41
CA ILE A 200 -9.52 -14.02 21.14
C ILE A 200 -9.14 -13.79 19.68
N PHE A 201 -10.07 -14.04 18.76
CA PHE A 201 -9.84 -13.81 17.33
C PHE A 201 -9.53 -12.34 17.07
N SER A 202 -10.32 -11.41 17.61
CA SER A 202 -10.10 -9.97 17.39
C SER A 202 -8.78 -9.48 17.98
N VAL A 203 -8.37 -9.98 19.15
CA VAL A 203 -7.02 -9.69 19.69
C VAL A 203 -5.93 -10.22 18.76
N ALA A 204 -6.07 -11.44 18.24
CA ALA A 204 -5.11 -11.99 17.27
C ALA A 204 -5.04 -11.14 15.98
N MET A 205 -6.18 -10.62 15.52
CA MET A 205 -6.26 -9.74 14.37
C MET A 205 -5.61 -8.37 14.59
N ILE A 206 -5.78 -7.79 15.79
CA ILE A 206 -5.11 -6.55 16.20
C ILE A 206 -3.59 -6.77 16.24
N LEU A 207 -3.12 -7.86 16.86
CA LEU A 207 -1.70 -8.21 16.89
C LEU A 207 -1.14 -8.41 15.47
N LEU A 208 -1.90 -9.05 14.59
CA LEU A 208 -1.52 -9.20 13.19
C LEU A 208 -1.41 -7.85 12.48
N GLY A 209 -2.33 -6.92 12.74
CA GLY A 209 -2.24 -5.54 12.24
C GLY A 209 -0.98 -4.81 12.74
N CYS A 210 -0.63 -4.97 14.02
CA CYS A 210 0.62 -4.45 14.58
C CYS A 210 1.85 -5.06 13.90
N PHE A 211 1.81 -6.35 13.56
CA PHE A 211 2.90 -7.00 12.81
C PHE A 211 2.99 -6.48 11.37
N PHE A 212 1.88 -6.20 10.70
CA PHE A 212 1.91 -5.55 9.39
C PHE A 212 2.56 -4.16 9.45
N LEU A 213 2.20 -3.33 10.42
CA LEU A 213 2.87 -2.04 10.63
C LEU A 213 4.38 -2.19 10.83
N LEU A 214 4.79 -3.20 11.61
CA LEU A 214 6.20 -3.49 11.84
C LEU A 214 6.92 -3.88 10.53
N LEU A 215 6.29 -4.69 9.68
CA LEU A 215 6.81 -5.04 8.35
C LEU A 215 6.82 -3.85 7.40
N ASP A 216 5.86 -2.94 7.49
CA ASP A 216 5.82 -1.72 6.69
C ASP A 216 7.01 -0.82 7.03
N PHE A 217 7.30 -0.60 8.31
CA PHE A 217 8.47 0.18 8.75
C PHE A 217 9.78 -0.44 8.29
N ASP A 218 9.91 -1.77 8.39
CA ASP A 218 11.07 -2.50 7.89
C ASP A 218 11.23 -2.38 6.37
N SER A 219 10.14 -2.48 5.62
CA SER A 219 10.15 -2.31 4.17
C SER A 219 10.54 -0.89 3.75
N ILE A 220 10.07 0.12 4.50
CA ILE A 220 10.45 1.52 4.29
C ILE A 220 11.95 1.72 4.54
N GLU A 221 12.48 1.26 5.66
CA GLU A 221 13.89 1.42 6.00
C GLU A 221 14.79 0.70 4.97
N GLN A 222 14.43 -0.53 4.59
CA GLN A 222 15.16 -1.28 3.56
C GLN A 222 15.11 -0.60 2.20
N GLY A 223 13.96 -0.06 1.80
CA GLY A 223 13.80 0.67 0.55
C GLY A 223 14.66 1.94 0.48
N VAL A 224 14.73 2.70 1.58
CA VAL A 224 15.61 3.88 1.67
C VAL A 224 17.07 3.46 1.61
N ARG A 225 17.47 2.44 2.38
CA ARG A 225 18.85 1.92 2.39
C ARG A 225 19.29 1.37 1.02
N ALA A 226 18.38 0.77 0.28
CA ALA A 226 18.63 0.25 -1.07
C ALA A 226 18.61 1.35 -2.15
N GLY A 227 18.31 2.61 -1.81
CA GLY A 227 18.28 3.72 -2.78
C GLY A 227 17.17 3.57 -3.83
N VAL A 228 16.04 2.96 -3.46
CA VAL A 228 14.89 2.77 -4.36
C VAL A 228 14.41 4.13 -4.88
N PRO A 229 13.95 4.25 -6.15
CA PRO A 229 13.48 5.53 -6.70
C PRO A 229 12.36 6.17 -5.87
N GLU A 230 12.36 7.49 -5.76
CA GLU A 230 11.43 8.27 -4.92
C GLU A 230 9.95 7.95 -5.17
N LYS A 231 9.52 7.64 -6.40
CA LYS A 231 8.13 7.22 -6.70
C LYS A 231 7.61 6.06 -5.83
N TYR A 232 8.49 5.19 -5.32
CA TYR A 232 8.09 4.07 -4.47
C TYR A 232 7.62 4.49 -3.07
N SER A 233 7.89 5.71 -2.60
CA SER A 233 7.33 6.14 -1.31
C SER A 233 5.81 6.28 -1.34
N TRP A 234 5.18 6.44 -2.52
CA TRP A 234 3.73 6.34 -2.63
C TRP A 234 3.23 4.94 -2.29
N LEU A 235 3.89 3.91 -2.81
CA LEU A 235 3.54 2.52 -2.56
C LEU A 235 3.77 2.14 -1.09
N MET A 236 4.87 2.60 -0.49
CA MET A 236 5.15 2.38 0.93
C MET A 236 4.14 3.09 1.84
N ALA A 237 3.79 4.33 1.52
CA ALA A 237 2.74 5.08 2.21
C ALA A 237 1.37 4.39 2.10
N PHE A 238 1.06 3.82 0.94
CA PHE A 238 -0.15 3.03 0.73
C PHE A 238 -0.20 1.79 1.64
N GLY A 239 0.89 0.99 1.70
CA GLY A 239 0.95 -0.18 2.59
C GLY A 239 0.68 0.18 4.05
N LEU A 240 1.38 1.21 4.53
CA LEU A 240 1.19 1.74 5.89
C LEU A 240 -0.25 2.23 6.14
N THR A 241 -0.88 2.87 5.13
CA THR A 241 -2.28 3.30 5.19
C THR A 241 -3.23 2.11 5.31
N VAL A 242 -3.02 1.05 4.52
CA VAL A 242 -3.84 -0.17 4.56
C VAL A 242 -3.71 -0.87 5.91
N SER A 243 -2.50 -0.99 6.44
CA SER A 243 -2.25 -1.59 7.75
C SER A 243 -2.90 -0.81 8.89
N LEU A 244 -2.84 0.53 8.85
CA LEU A 244 -3.52 1.39 9.82
C LEU A 244 -5.04 1.27 9.75
N VAL A 245 -5.59 1.23 8.54
CA VAL A 245 -7.03 1.04 8.30
C VAL A 245 -7.51 -0.30 8.83
N TRP A 246 -6.75 -1.36 8.55
CA TRP A 246 -7.02 -2.69 9.09
C TRP A 246 -7.05 -2.66 10.62
N LEU A 247 -5.98 -2.12 11.22
CA LEU A 247 -5.86 -2.01 12.67
C LEU A 247 -7.02 -1.22 13.29
N TYR A 248 -7.42 -0.11 12.67
CA TYR A 248 -8.56 0.69 13.09
C TYR A 248 -9.86 -0.12 13.11
N LEU A 249 -10.18 -0.85 12.04
CA LEU A 249 -11.40 -1.65 11.96
C LEU A 249 -11.41 -2.79 12.98
N GLU A 250 -10.25 -3.41 13.24
CA GLU A 250 -10.11 -4.46 14.24
C GLU A 250 -10.27 -3.93 15.66
N ILE A 251 -9.66 -2.78 15.99
CA ILE A 251 -9.83 -2.11 17.29
C ILE A 251 -11.28 -1.65 17.48
N LEU A 252 -11.88 -1.02 16.47
CA LEU A 252 -13.28 -0.58 16.49
C LEU A 252 -14.21 -1.75 16.82
N ARG A 253 -14.00 -2.90 16.16
CA ARG A 253 -14.80 -4.10 16.43
C ARG A 253 -14.51 -4.68 17.81
N PHE A 254 -13.25 -4.78 18.22
CA PHE A 254 -12.92 -5.33 19.53
C PHE A 254 -13.57 -4.53 20.67
N ILE A 255 -13.49 -3.20 20.60
CA ILE A 255 -14.13 -2.32 21.59
C ILE A 255 -15.66 -2.51 21.57
N SER A 256 -16.27 -2.74 20.39
CA SER A 256 -17.73 -2.88 20.27
C SER A 256 -18.32 -4.04 21.06
N TYR A 257 -17.55 -5.11 21.30
CA TYR A 257 -18.01 -6.23 22.11
C TYR A 257 -18.19 -5.86 23.59
N PHE A 258 -17.40 -4.91 24.10
CA PHE A 258 -17.51 -4.48 25.49
C PHE A 258 -18.63 -3.46 25.73
N PHE A 259 -19.05 -2.75 24.69
CA PHE A 259 -20.20 -1.84 24.77
C PHE A 259 -21.56 -2.55 24.69
N ASN A 260 -21.59 -3.77 24.15
CA ASN A 260 -22.80 -4.56 24.01
C ASN A 260 -23.23 -5.27 25.32
N ASN A 261 -22.48 -5.08 26.41
CA ASN A 261 -22.63 -5.79 27.69
C ASN A 261 -23.18 -4.93 28.84
N ASP A 262 -23.68 -3.71 28.56
CA ASP A 262 -24.47 -2.87 29.47
C ASP A 262 -25.92 -2.71 28.96
#